data_AF-A0A7V2GF30-F1
#
_entry.id   AF-A0A7V2GF30-F1
#
_cell.length_a   1.000
_cell.length_b   1.000
_cell.length_c   1.000
_cell.angle_alpha   90.00
_cell.angle_beta   90.00
_cell.angle_gamma   90.00
#
_symmetry.space_group_name_H-M   'P 1'
#
loop_
_entity.id
_entity.type
_entity.pdbx_description
1 polymer ?
#
loop_
_entity_poly.entity_id
_entity_poly.type
_entity_poly.pdbx_seq_one_letter_code
_entity_poly.pdbx_strand_id
1 'polypeptide(L)'
;MQFPNRKLLGERRSFANLTENPHAAYLYREDVPGYKGVRLYLIKTHIETDPAKIESMRRKKHGREVEGNKAPSKYLVYFHIDEIRPLVGDR
;
A
#
# COMPACT_ATOMS: atom_id res chain seq x y z
N MET A 1 -11.22 -10.58 9.44
CA MET A 1 -10.97 -9.62 8.35
C MET A 1 -9.51 -9.76 7.95
N GLN A 2 -9.19 -10.12 6.71
CA GLN A 2 -7.80 -10.24 6.26
C GLN A 2 -7.37 -8.94 5.59
N PHE A 3 -6.31 -8.30 6.08
CA PHE A 3 -5.79 -7.07 5.50
C PHE A 3 -4.79 -7.38 4.39
N PRO A 4 -4.76 -6.59 3.30
CA PRO A 4 -3.78 -6.76 2.25
C PRO A 4 -2.39 -6.41 2.78
N ASN A 5 -1.45 -7.33 2.60
CA ASN A 5 -0.05 -7.19 3.01
C ASN A 5 0.87 -6.77 1.85
N ARG A 6 0.31 -6.39 0.70
CA ARG A 6 1.07 -5.97 -0.49
C ARG A 6 0.40 -4.79 -1.18
N LYS A 7 1.20 -3.88 -1.75
CA LYS A 7 0.72 -2.68 -2.43
C LYS A 7 1.56 -2.34 -3.66
N LEU A 8 0.88 -2.00 -4.76
CA LEU A 8 1.53 -1.39 -5.92
C LEU A 8 1.77 0.09 -5.66
N LEU A 9 3.04 0.50 -5.67
CA LEU A 9 3.46 1.88 -5.53
C LEU A 9 4.10 2.36 -6.84
N GLY A 10 3.94 3.64 -7.14
CA GLY A 10 4.75 4.28 -8.18
C GLY A 10 5.99 4.90 -7.57
N GLU A 11 6.98 5.22 -8.41
CA GLU A 11 8.16 6.01 -8.06
C GLU A 11 7.77 7.43 -7.60
N ARG A 12 7.41 7.55 -6.32
CA ARG A 12 6.91 8.76 -5.66
C ARG A 12 7.41 8.79 -4.23
N ARG A 13 7.10 9.87 -3.50
CA ARG A 13 7.50 10.06 -2.10
C ARG A 13 7.20 8.87 -1.18
N SER A 14 6.05 8.21 -1.32
CA SER A 14 5.77 7.02 -0.49
C SER A 14 6.74 5.86 -0.74
N PHE A 15 7.21 5.69 -1.97
CA PHE A 15 8.22 4.69 -2.30
C PHE A 15 9.61 5.11 -1.79
N ALA A 16 10.00 6.38 -2.00
CA ALA A 16 11.27 6.92 -1.49
C ALA A 16 11.36 6.83 0.05
N ASN A 17 10.27 7.17 0.75
CA ASN A 17 10.20 7.02 2.20
C ASN A 17 10.39 5.57 2.62
N LEU A 18 9.85 4.60 1.86
CA LEU A 18 9.99 3.17 2.16
C LEU A 18 11.40 2.62 1.87
N THR A 19 12.16 3.23 0.97
CA THR A 19 13.55 2.86 0.72
C THR A 19 14.47 3.35 1.85
N GLU A 20 14.15 4.49 2.47
CA GLU A 20 14.91 5.06 3.59
C GLU A 20 14.47 4.50 4.96
N ASN A 21 13.16 4.30 5.14
CA ASN A 21 12.55 3.84 6.38
C ASN A 21 11.51 2.73 6.06
N PRO A 22 11.71 1.48 6.51
CA PRO A 22 10.81 0.38 6.18
C PRO A 22 9.43 0.50 6.85
N HIS A 23 9.23 1.42 7.79
CA HIS A 23 7.98 1.56 8.53
C HIS A 23 6.91 2.33 7.75
N ALA A 24 5.68 1.82 7.75
CA ALA A 24 4.51 2.46 7.19
C ALA A 24 3.27 2.25 8.07
N ALA A 25 2.23 3.04 7.83
CA ALA A 25 0.94 2.85 8.45
C ALA A 25 -0.19 2.92 7.42
N TYR A 26 -1.14 1.99 7.51
CA TYR A 26 -2.42 2.09 6.79
C TYR A 26 -3.55 2.34 7.77
N LEU A 27 -4.54 3.08 7.30
CA LEU A 27 -5.73 3.43 8.06
C LEU A 27 -6.95 2.92 7.29
N TYR A 28 -7.76 2.12 7.96
CA TYR A 28 -9.04 1.64 7.47
C TYR A 28 -10.11 2.27 8.33
N ARG A 29 -10.99 3.07 7.72
CA ARG A 29 -12.13 3.68 8.38
C ARG A 29 -13.40 3.08 7.79
N GLU A 30 -14.32 2.69 8.65
CA GLU A 30 -15.65 2.24 8.25
C GLU A 30 -16.52 3.43 7.86
N ASP A 31 -17.40 3.24 6.88
CA ASP A 31 -18.37 4.27 6.45
C ASP A 31 -19.62 4.20 7.32
N VAL A 32 -19.44 4.51 8.61
CA VAL A 32 -20.49 4.51 9.64
C VAL A 32 -20.35 5.75 10.51
N PRO A 33 -21.43 6.23 11.16
CA PRO A 33 -21.34 7.32 12.11
C PRO A 33 -20.33 7.04 13.24
N GLY A 34 -19.50 8.04 13.55
CA GLY A 34 -18.41 7.93 14.54
C GLY A 34 -17.06 7.58 13.92
N TYR A 35 -16.07 7.24 14.75
CA TYR A 35 -14.71 6.89 14.32
C TYR A 35 -14.43 5.40 14.52
N LYS A 36 -15.09 4.56 13.71
CA LYS A 36 -14.83 3.12 13.67
C LYS A 36 -13.83 2.77 12.57
N GLY A 37 -12.92 1.87 12.89
CA GLY A 37 -11.89 1.42 11.99
C GLY A 37 -10.66 0.91 12.71
N VAL A 38 -9.59 0.67 11.96
CA VAL A 38 -8.31 0.22 12.47
C VAL A 38 -7.13 0.92 11.81
N ARG A 39 -6.02 1.01 12.53
CA ARG A 39 -4.72 1.42 12.00
C ARG A 39 -3.79 0.21 12.02
N LEU A 40 -3.15 -0.07 10.89
CA LEU A 40 -2.14 -1.11 10.74
C LEU A 40 -0.77 -0.47 10.76
N TYR A 41 0.12 -0.99 11.58
CA TYR A 41 1.55 -0.71 11.52
C TYR A 41 2.23 -1.78 10.69
N LEU A 42 3.03 -1.33 9.74
CA LEU A 42 3.56 -2.16 8.68
C LEU A 42 5.06 -2.00 8.62
N ILE A 43 5.76 -3.11 8.41
CA ILE A 43 7.19 -3.13 8.12
C ILE A 43 7.36 -3.68 6.71
N LYS A 44 7.98 -2.90 5.83
CA LYS A 44 8.35 -3.33 4.48
C LYS A 44 9.31 -4.51 4.56
N THR A 45 8.92 -5.64 3.97
CA THR A 45 9.76 -6.85 3.94
C THR A 45 10.46 -7.04 2.61
N HIS A 46 9.81 -6.67 1.50
CA HIS A 46 10.34 -6.90 0.17
C HIS A 46 9.79 -5.90 -0.84
N ILE A 47 10.61 -5.52 -1.82
CA ILE A 47 10.21 -4.77 -3.01
C ILE A 47 10.44 -5.68 -4.20
N GLU A 48 9.36 -6.02 -4.88
CA GLU A 48 9.37 -6.81 -6.11
C GLU A 48 9.35 -5.87 -7.33
N THR A 49 10.22 -6.19 -8.28
CA THR A 49 10.45 -5.44 -9.54
C THR A 49 10.18 -6.29 -10.78
N ASP A 50 9.87 -7.58 -10.62
CA ASP A 50 9.48 -8.47 -11.71
C ASP A 50 8.22 -7.95 -12.43
N PRO A 51 8.34 -7.57 -13.72
CA PRO A 51 7.24 -7.04 -14.50
C PRO A 51 6.03 -7.98 -14.57
N ALA A 52 6.24 -9.30 -14.60
CA ALA A 52 5.16 -10.27 -14.69
C ALA A 52 4.32 -10.30 -13.41
N LYS A 53 4.98 -10.29 -12.24
CA LYS A 53 4.30 -10.23 -10.94
C LYS A 53 3.60 -8.88 -10.73
N ILE A 54 4.22 -7.78 -11.14
CA ILE A 54 3.62 -6.44 -11.08
C ILE A 54 2.36 -6.37 -11.93
N GLU A 55 2.40 -6.87 -13.18
CA GLU A 55 1.24 -6.85 -14.07
C GLU A 55 0.10 -7.74 -13.55
N SER A 56 0.42 -8.90 -12.94
CA SER A 56 -0.59 -9.76 -12.31
C SER A 56 -1.40 -9.07 -11.20
N MET A 57 -0.78 -8.08 -10.53
CA MET A 57 -1.39 -7.29 -9.47
C MET A 57 -2.18 -6.09 -9.97
N ARG A 58 -2.06 -5.77 -11.26
CA ARG A 58 -2.73 -4.63 -11.88
C ARG A 58 -4.20 -4.97 -12.08
N ARG A 59 -5.09 -4.31 -11.33
CA ARG A 59 -6.53 -4.37 -11.61
C ARG A 59 -6.77 -3.79 -12.99
N LYS A 60 -7.50 -4.51 -13.87
CA LYS A 60 -7.83 -4.11 -15.26
C LYS A 60 -7.99 -2.60 -15.38
N LYS A 61 -7.14 -1.98 -16.23
CA LYS A 61 -7.11 -0.57 -16.65
C LYS A 61 -7.96 0.37 -15.77
N HIS A 62 -7.42 0.82 -14.63
CA HIS A 62 -7.87 2.12 -14.12
C HIS A 62 -7.54 3.16 -15.19
N GLY A 63 -8.58 3.66 -15.86
CA GLY A 63 -8.56 4.49 -17.07
C GLY A 63 -7.90 5.85 -16.93
N ARG A 64 -6.61 5.86 -16.60
CA ARG A 64 -5.68 6.98 -16.79
C ARG A 64 -4.30 6.41 -17.15
N GLU A 65 -4.26 5.49 -18.11
CA GLU A 65 -3.12 5.47 -19.02
C GLU A 65 -3.42 6.57 -20.03
N VAL A 66 -2.89 7.77 -19.78
CA VAL A 66 -2.83 8.79 -20.82
C VAL A 66 -1.88 8.22 -21.86
N GLU A 67 -2.43 7.75 -22.98
CA GLU A 67 -1.67 7.31 -24.15
C GLU A 67 -0.63 8.39 -24.46
N GLY A 68 0.66 8.06 -24.29
CA GLY A 68 1.78 8.96 -24.56
C GLY A 68 2.75 9.20 -23.40
N ASN A 69 2.38 8.91 -22.15
CA ASN A 69 3.33 8.97 -21.03
C ASN A 69 3.73 7.55 -20.60
N LYS A 70 5.02 7.21 -20.68
CA LYS A 70 5.58 5.97 -20.12
C LYS A 70 4.98 5.78 -18.73
N ALA A 71 4.26 4.68 -18.51
CA ALA A 71 3.65 4.42 -17.20
C ALA A 71 4.75 4.54 -16.13
N PRO A 72 4.55 5.34 -15.08
CA PRO A 72 5.58 5.54 -14.07
C PRO A 72 5.94 4.18 -13.47
N SER A 73 7.24 3.90 -13.32
CA SER A 73 7.78 2.66 -12.74
C SER A 73 6.95 2.24 -11.54
N LYS A 74 6.35 1.05 -11.62
CA LYS A 74 5.56 0.45 -10.54
C LYS A 74 6.41 -0.56 -9.80
N TYR A 75 6.22 -0.60 -8.49
CA TYR A 75 6.89 -1.51 -7.58
C TYR A 75 5.84 -2.23 -6.76
N LEU A 76 5.99 -3.54 -6.61
CA LEU A 76 5.12 -4.34 -5.74
C LEU A 76 5.80 -4.48 -4.38
N VAL A 77 5.27 -3.76 -3.39
CA VAL A 77 5.85 -3.74 -2.05
C VAL A 77 5.09 -4.67 -1.13
N TYR A 78 5.81 -5.54 -0.43
CA TYR A 78 5.30 -6.45 0.57
C TYR A 78 5.57 -5.92 1.97
N PHE A 79 4.63 -6.19 2.87
CA PHE A 79 4.64 -5.73 4.24
C PHE A 79 4.38 -6.90 5.18
N HIS A 80 5.05 -6.87 6.33
CA HIS A 80 4.62 -7.56 7.53
C HIS A 80 3.69 -6.63 8.31
N ILE A 81 2.59 -7.16 8.84
CA ILE A 81 1.71 -6.41 9.74
C ILE A 81 2.27 -6.63 11.15
N ASP A 82 2.88 -5.59 11.70
CA ASP A 82 3.52 -5.62 13.01
C ASP A 82 2.50 -5.41 14.13
N GLU A 83 1.57 -4.47 13.94
CA GLU A 83 0.54 -4.16 14.94
C GLU A 83 -0.79 -3.75 14.28
N ILE A 84 -1.90 -4.08 14.94
CA ILE A 84 -3.26 -3.67 14.57
C ILE A 84 -3.87 -2.95 15.78
N ARG A 85 -4.24 -1.69 15.61
CA ARG A 85 -4.86 -0.88 16.68
C ARG A 85 -6.21 -0.31 16.23
N PRO A 86 -7.11 0.04 17.16
CA PRO A 86 -8.30 0.83 16.85
C PRO A 86 -7.95 2.16 16.17
N LEU A 87 -8.88 2.67 15.37
CA LEU A 87 -8.69 3.94 14.65
C LEU A 87 -8.46 5.13 15.59
N VAL A 88 -9.16 5.15 16.71
CA VAL A 88 -9.11 6.20 17.73
C VAL A 88 -9.07 5.55 19.11
N GLY A 89 -8.30 6.16 20.02
CA GLY A 89 -8.05 5.62 21.36
C GLY A 89 -6.75 4.81 21.40
N ASP A 90 -6.22 4.63 22.61
CA ASP A 90 -4.92 3.98 22.82
C ASP A 90 -4.98 2.50 23.23
N ARG A 91 -6.19 1.93 23.36
CA ARG A 91 -6.41 0.56 23.80
C ARG A 91 -7.22 -0.22 22.79
#